data_AF-A0A558BNH5-F1
#
_entry.id   AF-A0A558BNH5-F1
#
_cell.length_a   1.000
_cell.length_b   1.000
_cell.length_c   1.000
_cell.angle_alpha   90.00
_cell.angle_beta   90.00
_cell.angle_gamma   90.00
#
_symmetry.space_group_name_H-M   'P 1'
#
loop_
_entity.id
_entity.type
_entity.pdbx_description
1 polymer ?
#
loop_
_entity_poly.entity_id
_entity_poly.type
_entity_poly.pdbx_seq_one_letter_code
_entity_poly.pdbx_strand_id
1 'polypeptide(L)'
;MRATHDACHVAIPARDLDEAVEFYVFGLGAKLARRYDDRVTFDFFGDQLVCHLCEEVPAEAVAYPRHFGVSFARAEDFDRLVRLVEFRKLRTLSGPSVRFEGTAEQHRTIFLADPSNNVIEFKNYDDPRLQY
;
A
#
# COMPACT_ATOMS: atom_id res chain seq x y z
N MET A 1 -7.42 -22.51 0.74
CA MET A 1 -8.52 -22.22 -0.20
C MET A 1 -8.34 -20.81 -0.76
N ARG A 2 -7.34 -20.62 -1.63
CA ARG A 2 -7.15 -19.41 -2.44
C ARG A 2 -6.52 -19.86 -3.75
N ALA A 3 -7.06 -19.41 -4.87
CA ALA A 3 -6.49 -19.61 -6.20
C ALA A 3 -5.72 -18.35 -6.64
N THR A 4 -4.85 -18.49 -7.64
CA THR A 4 -4.05 -17.36 -8.16
C THR A 4 -4.88 -16.29 -8.87
N HIS A 5 -6.15 -16.58 -9.19
CA HIS A 5 -7.10 -15.62 -9.77
C HIS A 5 -7.98 -14.94 -8.71
N ASP A 6 -7.81 -15.26 -7.43
CA ASP A 6 -8.54 -14.61 -6.34
C ASP A 6 -7.84 -13.32 -5.90
N ALA A 7 -8.61 -12.24 -5.82
CA ALA A 7 -8.17 -10.96 -5.28
C ALA A 7 -8.56 -10.84 -3.80
N CYS A 8 -7.64 -10.32 -2.98
CA CYS A 8 -7.99 -9.75 -1.69
C CYS A 8 -8.81 -8.47 -1.89
N HIS A 9 -9.65 -8.11 -0.92
CA HIS A 9 -10.30 -6.80 -0.91
C HIS A 9 -10.12 -6.12 0.45
N VAL A 10 -9.76 -4.84 0.43
CA VAL A 10 -9.56 -4.03 1.64
C VAL A 10 -10.36 -2.75 1.51
N ALA A 11 -11.12 -2.40 2.54
CA ALA A 11 -11.82 -1.13 2.65
C ALA A 11 -11.11 -0.22 3.66
N ILE A 12 -10.85 1.03 3.28
CA ILE A 12 -10.20 2.06 4.10
C ILE A 12 -10.96 3.39 4.03
N PRO A 13 -10.88 4.24 5.06
CA PRO A 13 -11.50 5.55 5.03
C PRO A 13 -10.71 6.52 4.15
N ALA A 14 -11.42 7.41 3.46
CA ALA A 14 -10.86 8.53 2.73
C ALA A 14 -11.61 9.81 3.11
N ARG A 15 -10.89 10.86 3.50
CA ARG A 15 -11.49 12.17 3.79
C ARG A 15 -11.98 12.90 2.54
N ASP A 16 -11.40 12.56 1.40
CA ASP A 16 -11.70 13.13 0.09
C ASP A 16 -11.40 12.09 -1.01
N LEU A 17 -12.34 11.90 -1.95
CA LEU A 17 -12.22 10.88 -2.99
C LEU A 17 -11.27 11.30 -4.13
N ASP A 18 -11.13 12.60 -4.41
CA ASP A 18 -10.21 13.11 -5.42
C ASP A 18 -8.77 13.06 -4.93
N GLU A 19 -8.53 13.39 -3.65
CA GLU A 19 -7.22 13.19 -3.02
C GLU A 19 -6.81 11.71 -3.02
N ALA A 20 -7.77 10.80 -2.78
CA ALA A 20 -7.51 9.37 -2.86
C ALA A 20 -7.15 8.93 -4.29
N VAL A 21 -7.87 9.42 -5.32
CA VAL A 21 -7.52 9.14 -6.72
C VAL A 21 -6.14 9.70 -7.06
N GLU A 22 -5.83 10.93 -6.65
CA GLU A 22 -4.53 11.55 -6.88
C GLU A 22 -3.41 10.70 -6.30
N PHE A 23 -3.56 10.28 -5.04
CA PHE A 23 -2.56 9.46 -4.38
C PHE A 23 -2.45 8.05 -4.97
N TYR A 24 -3.54 7.30 -5.12
CA TYR A 24 -3.47 5.90 -5.53
C TYR A 24 -3.19 5.74 -7.03
N VAL A 25 -3.80 6.57 -7.89
CA VAL A 25 -3.64 6.45 -9.35
C VAL A 25 -2.41 7.19 -9.84
N PHE A 26 -2.37 8.51 -9.65
CA PHE A 26 -1.29 9.34 -10.20
C PHE A 26 -0.01 9.24 -9.36
N GLY A 27 -0.17 9.07 -8.03
CA GLY A 27 0.92 8.84 -7.09
C GLY A 27 1.47 7.42 -7.15
N LEU A 28 0.71 6.40 -6.73
CA LEU A 28 1.19 5.02 -6.63
C LEU A 28 1.12 4.21 -7.94
N GLY A 29 0.36 4.66 -8.94
CA GLY A 29 0.21 3.93 -10.20
C GLY A 29 -0.82 2.80 -10.17
N ALA A 30 -1.70 2.76 -9.15
CA ALA A 30 -2.88 1.89 -9.15
C ALA A 30 -3.83 2.28 -10.30
N LYS A 31 -4.71 1.36 -10.71
CA LYS A 31 -5.70 1.68 -11.76
C LYS A 31 -7.05 1.97 -11.12
N LEU A 32 -7.68 3.05 -11.55
CA LEU A 32 -9.06 3.34 -11.20
C LEU A 32 -9.97 2.27 -11.82
N ALA A 33 -10.78 1.60 -11.00
CA ALA A 33 -11.76 0.62 -11.46
C ALA A 33 -13.17 1.22 -11.52
N ARG A 34 -13.68 1.74 -10.40
CA ARG A 34 -15.04 2.28 -10.28
C ARG A 34 -15.06 3.48 -9.33
N ARG A 35 -16.02 4.37 -9.55
CA ARG A 35 -16.29 5.52 -8.69
C ARG A 35 -17.80 5.68 -8.47
N TYR A 36 -18.16 5.98 -7.24
CA TYR A 36 -19.50 6.35 -6.78
C TYR A 36 -19.38 7.62 -5.91
N ASP A 37 -20.51 8.19 -5.51
CA ASP A 37 -20.54 9.39 -4.67
C ASP A 37 -19.91 9.18 -3.28
N ASP A 38 -19.92 7.93 -2.78
CA ASP A 38 -19.47 7.57 -1.44
C ASP A 38 -18.17 6.76 -1.40
N ARG A 39 -17.61 6.35 -2.55
CA ARG A 39 -16.40 5.52 -2.60
C ARG A 39 -15.72 5.50 -3.96
N VAL A 40 -14.42 5.16 -3.94
CA VAL A 40 -13.63 4.84 -5.13
C VAL A 40 -13.01 3.46 -4.96
N THR A 41 -13.01 2.66 -6.02
CA THR A 41 -12.38 1.33 -6.08
C THR A 41 -11.20 1.33 -7.04
N PHE A 42 -10.09 0.74 -6.63
CA PHE A 42 -8.86 0.61 -7.40
C PHE A 42 -8.47 -0.86 -7.61
N ASP A 43 -7.87 -1.15 -8.76
CA ASP A 43 -6.95 -2.29 -8.93
C ASP A 43 -5.62 -1.87 -8.30
N PHE A 44 -5.38 -2.39 -7.10
CA PHE A 44 -4.22 -2.13 -6.25
C PHE A 44 -3.29 -3.35 -6.35
N PHE A 45 -2.40 -3.33 -7.35
CA PHE A 45 -1.45 -4.41 -7.63
C PHE A 45 -2.09 -5.79 -7.86
N GLY A 46 -3.29 -5.83 -8.47
CA GLY A 46 -4.04 -7.05 -8.71
C GLY A 46 -5.07 -7.38 -7.62
N ASP A 47 -4.99 -6.73 -6.46
CA ASP A 47 -6.00 -6.80 -5.40
C ASP A 47 -6.98 -5.62 -5.48
N GLN A 48 -8.07 -5.67 -4.72
CA GLN A 48 -9.07 -4.60 -4.68
C GLN A 48 -8.87 -3.71 -3.46
N LEU A 49 -8.64 -2.41 -3.69
CA LEU A 49 -8.69 -1.39 -2.64
C LEU A 49 -9.93 -0.53 -2.81
N VAL A 50 -10.69 -0.34 -1.74
CA VAL A 50 -11.88 0.52 -1.72
C VAL A 50 -11.68 1.63 -0.71
N CYS A 51 -11.59 2.86 -1.20
CA CYS A 51 -11.57 4.06 -0.38
C CYS A 51 -13.00 4.57 -0.20
N HIS A 52 -13.52 4.52 1.03
CA HIS A 52 -14.85 5.01 1.38
C HIS A 52 -14.77 6.44 1.90
N LEU A 53 -15.60 7.34 1.37
CA LEU A 53 -15.72 8.70 1.88
C LEU A 53 -16.18 8.63 3.34
N CYS A 54 -15.38 9.19 4.25
CA CYS A 54 -15.60 9.12 5.69
C CYS A 54 -15.07 10.39 6.35
N GLU A 55 -15.86 10.98 7.25
CA GLU A 55 -15.45 12.14 8.04
C GLU A 55 -14.39 11.75 9.09
N GLU A 56 -14.51 10.54 9.65
CA GLU A 56 -13.59 10.00 10.64
C GLU A 56 -12.41 9.30 9.95
N VAL A 57 -11.27 9.99 9.89
CA VAL A 57 -9.97 9.44 9.46
C VAL A 57 -8.96 9.49 10.61
N PRO A 58 -7.90 8.65 10.60
CA PRO A 58 -6.82 8.79 11.57
C PRO A 58 -6.26 10.21 11.58
N ALA A 59 -6.07 10.78 12.78
CA ALA A 59 -5.50 12.11 12.93
C ALA A 59 -4.04 12.19 12.45
N GLU A 60 -3.29 11.10 12.66
CA GLU A 60 -1.90 10.97 12.26
C GLU A 60 -1.65 9.57 11.66
N ALA A 61 -0.66 9.51 10.77
CA ALA A 61 -0.21 8.24 10.19
C ALA A 61 0.77 7.57 11.16
N VAL A 62 0.32 6.51 11.84
CA VAL A 62 1.14 5.71 12.77
C VAL A 62 1.24 4.29 12.24
N ALA A 63 2.46 3.76 12.14
CA ALA A 63 2.72 2.49 11.47
C ALA A 63 1.97 1.27 12.07
N TYR A 64 1.54 1.36 13.32
CA TYR A 64 0.85 0.31 14.05
C TYR A 64 -0.36 0.87 14.79
N PRO A 65 -1.41 0.06 15.02
CA PRO A 65 -1.54 -1.36 14.69
C PRO A 65 -2.13 -1.64 13.30
N ARG A 66 -2.38 -0.61 12.48
CA ARG A 66 -3.09 -0.74 11.20
C ARG A 66 -2.20 -0.29 10.05
N HIS A 67 -1.95 -1.19 9.13
CA HIS A 67 -1.42 -0.91 7.80
C HIS A 67 -1.85 -2.03 6.86
N PHE A 68 -1.71 -1.80 5.57
CA PHE A 68 -1.94 -2.78 4.51
C PHE A 68 -0.90 -2.59 3.41
N GLY A 69 -0.84 -3.48 2.43
CA GLY A 69 0.01 -3.30 1.27
C GLY A 69 0.38 -4.61 0.61
N VAL A 70 1.56 -4.67 0.00
CA VAL A 70 1.99 -5.80 -0.84
C VAL A 70 3.36 -6.30 -0.40
N SER A 71 3.46 -7.61 -0.19
CA SER A 71 4.73 -8.35 -0.13
C SER A 71 5.10 -8.78 -1.55
N PHE A 72 6.10 -8.15 -2.16
CA PHE A 72 6.57 -8.52 -3.50
C PHE A 72 7.43 -9.78 -3.44
N ALA A 73 7.13 -10.73 -4.33
CA ALA A 73 7.94 -11.93 -4.50
C ALA A 73 9.30 -11.66 -5.15
N ARG A 74 9.39 -10.64 -6.00
CA ARG A 74 10.60 -10.26 -6.71
C ARG A 74 11.20 -8.99 -6.13
N ALA A 75 12.49 -9.04 -5.81
CA ALA A 75 13.28 -7.89 -5.38
C ALA A 75 13.15 -6.70 -6.36
N GLU A 76 13.19 -6.97 -7.66
CA GLU A 76 13.13 -5.93 -8.69
C GLU A 76 11.83 -5.12 -8.65
N ASP A 77 10.71 -5.72 -8.27
CA ASP A 77 9.41 -5.04 -8.22
C ASP A 77 9.34 -4.10 -7.00
N PHE A 78 9.89 -4.53 -5.86
CA PHE A 78 10.08 -3.67 -4.69
C PHE A 78 11.01 -2.48 -5.03
N ASP A 79 12.13 -2.73 -5.72
CA ASP A 79 13.07 -1.66 -6.08
C ASP A 79 12.43 -0.65 -7.05
N ARG A 80 11.58 -1.11 -7.99
CA ARG A 80 10.81 -0.21 -8.87
C ARG A 80 9.85 0.66 -8.08
N LEU A 81 9.15 0.08 -7.11
CA LEU A 81 8.24 0.84 -6.25
C LEU A 81 9.00 1.91 -5.46
N VAL A 82 10.14 1.57 -4.83
CA VAL A 82 10.96 2.53 -4.09
C VAL A 82 11.37 3.70 -4.97
N ARG A 83 11.87 3.44 -6.19
CA ARG A 83 12.22 4.51 -7.15
C ARG A 83 11.02 5.37 -7.54
N LEU A 84 9.85 4.76 -7.71
CA LEU A 84 8.61 5.49 -8.02
C LEU A 84 8.20 6.42 -6.87
N VAL A 85 8.25 5.93 -5.63
CA VAL A 85 7.98 6.70 -4.41
C VAL A 85 8.90 7.91 -4.32
N GLU A 86 10.21 7.71 -4.51
CA GLU A 86 11.21 8.79 -4.47
C GLU A 86 10.99 9.80 -5.61
N PHE A 87 10.82 9.33 -6.84
CA PHE A 87 10.62 10.18 -8.01
C PHE A 87 9.36 11.04 -7.91
N ARG A 88 8.25 10.46 -7.46
CA ARG A 88 6.96 11.14 -7.28
C ARG A 88 6.84 11.86 -5.93
N LYS A 89 7.86 11.79 -5.08
CA LYS A 89 7.92 12.44 -3.76
C LYS A 89 6.70 12.11 -2.89
N LEU A 90 6.29 10.84 -2.90
CA LEU A 90 5.15 10.41 -2.07
C LEU A 90 5.51 10.54 -0.59
N ARG A 91 4.49 10.78 0.25
CA ARG A 91 4.67 10.94 1.70
C ARG A 91 5.11 9.62 2.32
N THR A 92 6.40 9.55 2.65
CA THR A 92 7.02 8.40 3.31
C THR A 92 7.01 8.61 4.82
N LEU A 93 6.44 7.67 5.57
CA LEU A 93 6.47 7.64 7.04
C LEU A 93 7.82 7.11 7.54
N SER A 94 8.36 6.09 6.88
CA SER A 94 9.68 5.53 7.11
C SER A 94 10.26 5.03 5.79
N GLY A 95 11.49 5.47 5.47
CA GLY A 95 12.16 5.11 4.23
C GLY A 95 12.49 3.62 4.11
N PRO A 96 13.03 3.19 2.95
CA PRO A 96 13.49 1.82 2.76
C PRO A 96 14.45 1.40 3.87
N SER A 97 14.15 0.29 4.54
CA SER A 97 14.97 -0.27 5.62
C SER A 97 14.91 -1.79 5.62
N VAL A 98 15.89 -2.42 6.27
CA VAL A 98 15.88 -3.87 6.53
C VAL A 98 15.31 -4.12 7.92
N ARG A 99 14.43 -5.11 8.04
CA ARG A 99 13.88 -5.58 9.32
C ARG A 99 14.28 -7.01 9.59
N PHE A 100 14.44 -7.30 10.88
CA PHE A 100 14.88 -8.59 11.40
C PHE A 100 16.19 -9.07 10.75
N GLU A 101 17.18 -8.16 10.69
CA GLU A 101 18.47 -8.44 10.07
C GLU A 101 19.16 -9.67 10.69
N GLY A 102 19.67 -10.56 9.83
CA GLY A 102 20.32 -11.81 10.23
C GLY A 102 19.38 -12.94 10.64
N THR A 103 18.06 -12.74 10.58
CA THR A 103 17.06 -13.79 10.88
C THR A 103 16.53 -14.44 9.60
N ALA A 104 15.74 -15.51 9.73
CA ALA A 104 15.09 -16.13 8.58
C ALA A 104 14.06 -15.18 7.95
N GLU A 105 13.32 -14.44 8.77
CA GLU A 105 12.28 -13.48 8.41
C GLU A 105 12.82 -12.11 7.99
N GLN A 106 14.12 -12.00 7.68
CA GLN A 106 14.71 -10.79 7.15
C GLN A 106 13.96 -10.33 5.89
N HIS A 107 13.58 -9.06 5.89
CA HIS A 107 12.91 -8.43 4.74
C HIS A 107 13.22 -6.95 4.66
N ARG A 108 13.11 -6.42 3.44
CA ARG A 108 13.08 -4.98 3.19
C ARG A 108 11.66 -4.46 3.35
N THR A 109 11.52 -3.26 3.88
CA THR A 109 10.22 -2.59 4.07
C THR A 109 10.31 -1.09 3.79
N ILE A 110 9.20 -0.50 3.35
CA ILE A 110 8.98 0.94 3.28
C ILE A 110 7.54 1.25 3.71
N PHE A 111 7.34 2.33 4.46
CA PHE A 111 6.02 2.78 4.90
C PHE A 111 5.66 4.13 4.28
N LEU A 112 4.47 4.20 3.68
CA LEU A 112 3.88 5.42 3.14
C LEU A 112 2.63 5.81 3.95
N ALA A 113 2.24 7.06 3.82
CA ALA A 113 0.96 7.57 4.32
C ALA A 113 0.18 8.22 3.18
N ASP A 114 -1.08 7.80 3.00
CA ASP A 114 -1.98 8.48 2.08
C ASP A 114 -2.50 9.82 2.68
N PRO A 115 -3.26 10.63 1.92
CA PRO A 115 -3.80 11.90 2.41
C PRO A 115 -4.72 11.75 3.62
N SER A 116 -5.33 10.59 3.80
CA SER A 116 -6.22 10.26 4.93
C SER A 116 -5.49 9.55 6.06
N ASN A 117 -4.15 9.60 6.07
CA ASN A 117 -3.28 9.00 7.07
C ASN A 117 -3.39 7.46 7.18
N ASN A 118 -3.95 6.78 6.17
CA ASN A 118 -3.83 5.33 6.11
C ASN A 118 -2.37 4.98 5.81
N VAL A 119 -1.87 3.97 6.51
CA VAL A 119 -0.48 3.52 6.34
C VAL A 119 -0.41 2.36 5.36
N ILE A 120 0.48 2.49 4.38
CA ILE A 120 0.77 1.46 3.38
C ILE A 120 2.18 0.94 3.62
N GLU A 121 2.31 -0.37 3.84
CA GLU A 121 3.60 -1.05 3.98
C GLU A 121 3.85 -1.95 2.76
N PHE A 122 5.01 -1.78 2.14
CA PHE A 122 5.47 -2.69 1.10
C PHE A 122 6.67 -3.48 1.59
N LYS A 123 6.73 -4.76 1.25
CA LYS A 123 7.79 -5.68 1.70
C LYS A 123 8.42 -6.44 0.55
N ASN A 124 9.64 -6.89 0.79
CA ASN A 124 10.22 -8.00 0.04
C ASN A 124 11.08 -8.84 1.00
N TYR A 125 10.70 -10.11 1.18
CA TYR A 125 11.41 -11.08 2.00
C TYR A 125 12.56 -11.69 1.22
N ASP A 126 13.67 -11.95 1.90
CA ASP A 126 14.82 -12.64 1.30
C ASP A 126 14.50 -14.12 1.07
N ASP A 127 13.74 -14.74 1.98
CA ASP A 127 13.15 -16.06 1.79
C ASP A 127 11.69 -15.93 1.29
N PRO A 128 11.39 -16.27 0.03
CA PRO A 128 10.04 -16.15 -0.53
C PRO A 128 9.02 -17.07 0.14
N ARG A 129 9.44 -18.04 0.96
CA ARG A 129 8.52 -18.89 1.75
C ARG A 129 7.89 -18.14 2.92
N LEU A 130 8.47 -17.00 3.31
CA LEU A 130 8.03 -16.17 4.45
C LEU A 130 7.16 -14.97 4.05
N GLN A 131 6.82 -14.85 2.75
CA GLN A 131 6.00 -13.76 2.24
C GLN A 131 4.49 -13.95 2.46
N TYR A 132 4.05 -15.24 2.48
CA TYR A 132 2.70 -15.84 2.44
C TYR A 132 1.59 -15.07 1.70
#